data_AF-A0A533XX32-F1
#
_entry.id   AF-A0A533XX32-F1
#
_cell.length_a   1.000
_cell.length_b   1.000
_cell.length_c   1.000
_cell.angle_alpha   90.00
_cell.angle_beta   90.00
_cell.angle_gamma   90.00
#
_symmetry.space_group_name_H-M   'P 1'
#
loop_
_entity.id
_entity.type
_entity.pdbx_description
1 polymer ?
#
loop_
_entity_poly.entity_id
_entity_poly.type
_entity_poly.pdbx_seq_one_letter_code
_entity_poly.pdbx_strand_id
1 'polypeptide(L)'
;MVTHPSILLIEDSPGECELFRLALARTSIDVALYTEHDEDAALHFLQDRVIYHPKSSFQYSLSEAAGMGSTARVERGPSEAARSASKEATPAAPPSLILLDLKLGRRNGCDFLKRFRADARFAAIPVVVFTTSDDPTDLARCDASGANGYVVKPGTFEQLVQCVGDIGRYWIDRNLTPYPIGVRC
;
A
#
# COMPACT_ATOMS: atom_id res chain seq x y z
N MET A 1 1.44 20.50 3.60
CA MET A 1 0.61 19.43 4.20
C MET A 1 1.46 18.17 4.22
N VAL A 2 1.69 17.60 5.41
CA VAL A 2 2.41 16.32 5.52
C VAL A 2 1.44 15.21 5.13
N THR A 3 1.73 14.53 4.02
CA THR A 3 0.97 13.34 3.62
C THR A 3 1.49 12.16 4.44
N HIS A 4 0.64 11.57 5.27
CA HIS A 4 1.06 10.40 6.05
C HIS A 4 1.28 9.22 5.10
N PRO A 5 2.33 8.40 5.30
CA PRO A 5 2.53 7.23 4.46
C PRO A 5 1.33 6.29 4.60
N SER A 6 1.03 5.57 3.53
CA SER A 6 -0.07 4.61 3.54
C SER A 6 0.27 3.32 2.79
N ILE A 7 -0.26 2.21 3.29
CA ILE A 7 -0.26 0.90 2.63
C ILE A 7 -1.65 0.68 2.07
N LEU A 8 -1.73 0.26 0.81
CA LEU A 8 -2.92 -0.34 0.23
C LEU A 8 -2.74 -1.86 0.20
N LEU A 9 -3.52 -2.60 0.98
CA LEU A 9 -3.58 -4.05 0.94
C LEU A 9 -4.74 -4.48 0.02
N ILE A 10 -4.44 -5.24 -1.02
CA ILE A 10 -5.42 -5.79 -1.96
C ILE A 10 -5.57 -7.28 -1.62
N GLU A 11 -6.67 -7.61 -0.93
CA GLU A 11 -6.91 -8.90 -0.27
C GLU A 11 -8.42 -9.18 -0.17
N ASP A 12 -8.87 -10.29 -0.76
CA ASP A 12 -10.30 -10.63 -0.85
C ASP A 12 -10.82 -11.36 0.40
N SER A 13 -9.93 -11.86 1.27
CA SER A 13 -10.29 -12.46 2.56
C SER A 13 -10.41 -11.41 3.67
N PRO A 14 -11.63 -11.13 4.20
CA PRO A 14 -11.80 -10.16 5.27
C PRO A 14 -11.06 -10.55 6.56
N GLY A 15 -10.91 -11.86 6.80
CA GLY A 15 -10.16 -12.38 7.93
C GLY A 15 -8.67 -12.09 7.83
N GLU A 16 -8.09 -12.19 6.63
CA GLU A 16 -6.67 -11.89 6.41
C GLU A 16 -6.39 -10.38 6.45
N CYS A 17 -7.30 -9.55 5.91
CA CYS A 17 -7.27 -8.10 6.11
C CYS A 17 -7.22 -7.72 7.59
N GLU A 18 -8.08 -8.34 8.41
CA GLU A 18 -8.13 -8.09 9.85
C GLU A 18 -6.88 -8.59 10.57
N LEU A 19 -6.37 -9.78 10.23
CA LEU A 19 -5.11 -10.28 10.78
C LEU A 19 -3.94 -9.36 10.44
N PHE A 20 -3.85 -8.87 9.21
CA PHE A 20 -2.82 -7.92 8.81
C PHE A 20 -2.94 -6.61 9.60
N ARG A 21 -4.16 -6.07 9.74
CA ARG A 21 -4.41 -4.86 10.54
C ARG A 21 -4.00 -5.03 12.00
N LEU A 22 -4.35 -6.17 12.61
CA LEU A 22 -3.97 -6.49 13.99
C LEU A 22 -2.45 -6.67 14.13
N ALA A 23 -1.81 -7.29 13.14
CA ALA A 23 -0.35 -7.46 13.12
C ALA A 23 0.36 -6.10 13.01
N LEU A 24 -0.08 -5.24 12.08
CA LEU A 24 0.43 -3.89 11.91
C LEU A 24 0.29 -3.05 13.18
N ALA A 25 -0.85 -3.14 13.87
CA ALA A 25 -1.09 -2.44 15.15
C ALA A 25 -0.17 -2.89 16.29
N ARG A 26 0.50 -4.04 16.17
CA ARG A 26 1.51 -4.52 17.13
C ARG A 26 2.94 -4.13 16.74
N THR A 27 3.11 -3.45 15.62
CA THR A 27 4.40 -2.90 15.17
C THR A 27 4.51 -1.42 15.55
N SER A 28 5.72 -0.86 15.51
CA SER A 28 5.96 0.57 15.71
C SER A 28 5.84 1.38 14.40
N ILE A 29 5.29 0.80 13.33
CA ILE A 29 5.22 1.42 12.01
C ILE A 29 4.05 2.41 11.99
N ASP A 30 4.36 3.70 11.85
CA ASP A 30 3.36 4.76 11.74
C ASP A 30 2.92 4.93 10.29
N VAL A 31 1.86 4.22 9.92
CA VAL A 31 1.35 4.16 8.54
C VAL A 31 -0.16 3.97 8.53
N ALA A 32 -0.86 4.63 7.60
CA ALA A 32 -2.26 4.36 7.37
C ALA A 32 -2.42 3.06 6.57
N LEU A 33 -3.44 2.26 6.89
CA LEU A 33 -3.77 1.04 6.14
C LEU A 33 -5.12 1.22 5.45
N TYR A 34 -5.13 1.05 4.13
CA TYR A 34 -6.32 0.90 3.32
C TYR A 34 -6.41 -0.54 2.81
N THR A 35 -7.63 -1.06 2.69
CA THR A 35 -7.88 -2.42 2.22
C THR A 35 -8.89 -2.38 1.08
N GLU A 36 -8.59 -3.06 -0.02
CA GLU A 36 -9.51 -3.27 -1.13
C GLU A 36 -9.62 -4.76 -1.41
N HIS A 37 -10.82 -5.22 -1.77
CA HIS A 37 -11.13 -6.66 -1.82
C HIS A 37 -11.10 -7.25 -3.23
N ASP A 38 -10.90 -6.41 -4.24
CA ASP A 38 -10.77 -6.82 -5.62
C ASP A 38 -9.98 -5.79 -6.45
N GLU A 39 -9.64 -6.18 -7.68
CA GLU A 39 -8.87 -5.40 -8.65
C GLU A 39 -9.57 -4.09 -9.05
N ASP A 40 -10.88 -4.12 -9.25
CA ASP A 40 -11.66 -3.02 -9.79
C ASP A 40 -11.83 -1.93 -8.72
N ALA A 41 -12.09 -2.34 -7.47
CA ALA A 41 -12.14 -1.47 -6.30
C ALA A 41 -10.77 -0.83 -6.03
N ALA A 42 -9.68 -1.61 -6.13
CA ALA A 42 -8.31 -1.09 -5.99
C ALA A 42 -7.98 -0.04 -7.07
N LEU A 43 -8.34 -0.30 -8.34
CA LEU A 43 -8.12 0.67 -9.41
C LEU A 43 -8.93 1.95 -9.19
N HIS A 44 -10.20 1.85 -8.78
CA HIS A 44 -11.02 3.01 -8.45
C HIS A 44 -10.41 3.82 -7.30
N PHE A 45 -9.99 3.16 -6.22
CA PHE A 45 -9.31 3.80 -5.09
C PHE A 45 -8.07 4.59 -5.53
N LEU A 46 -7.27 4.03 -6.43
CA LEU A 46 -6.05 4.66 -6.93
C LEU A 46 -6.34 5.84 -7.86
N GLN A 47 -7.35 5.73 -8.73
CA GLN A 47 -7.74 6.79 -9.65
C GLN A 47 -8.17 8.07 -8.93
N ASP A 48 -8.83 7.93 -7.77
CA ASP A 48 -9.28 9.05 -6.94
C ASP A 48 -8.12 9.78 -6.22
N ARG A 49 -6.92 9.20 -6.19
CA ARG A 49 -5.79 9.62 -5.33
C ARG A 49 -4.52 10.02 -6.09
N VAL A 50 -4.46 9.79 -7.39
CA VAL A 50 -3.32 10.23 -8.19
C VAL A 50 -3.52 11.65 -8.69
N ILE A 51 -2.88 12.60 -8.02
CA ILE A 51 -2.67 13.95 -8.58
C ILE A 51 -1.52 13.85 -9.58
N TYR A 52 -1.84 13.91 -10.86
CA TYR A 52 -0.86 13.94 -11.94
C TYR A 52 0.00 15.22 -11.84
N HIS A 53 1.27 15.08 -11.48
CA HIS A 53 2.28 16.12 -11.70
C HIS A 53 3.30 15.60 -12.73
N PRO A 54 3.28 16.11 -13.98
CA PRO A 54 4.35 15.83 -14.92
C PRO A 54 5.65 16.41 -14.36
N LYS A 55 6.76 15.67 -14.53
CA LYS A 55 8.11 16.02 -14.05
C LYS A 55 8.43 17.50 -14.31
N SER A 56 8.26 18.35 -13.32
CA SER A 56 8.83 19.70 -13.29
C SER A 56 9.72 19.79 -12.06
N SER A 57 11.01 19.61 -12.32
CA SER A 57 12.16 20.12 -11.56
C SER A 57 11.81 20.99 -10.35
N PHE A 58 12.01 20.48 -9.13
CA PHE A 58 12.02 21.31 -7.93
C PHE A 58 13.24 21.00 -7.05
N GLN A 59 14.04 22.05 -6.86
CA GLN A 59 15.19 22.15 -5.96
C GLN A 59 14.69 22.31 -4.51
N TYR A 60 15.34 21.65 -3.55
CA TYR A 60 15.03 21.75 -2.12
C TYR A 60 15.77 22.91 -1.44
N SER A 61 15.08 23.57 -0.49
CA SER A 61 15.66 24.39 0.57
C SER A 61 14.98 23.99 1.88
N LEU A 62 15.77 23.56 2.88
CA LEU A 62 15.33 23.05 4.19
C LEU A 62 15.23 24.17 5.24
N SER A 63 14.24 24.11 6.13
CA SER A 63 14.26 24.78 7.44
C SER A 63 13.48 23.97 8.48
N GLU A 64 14.10 23.76 9.63
CA GLU A 64 13.75 22.85 10.74
C GLU A 64 12.49 23.25 11.55
N ALA A 65 11.81 22.26 12.14
CA ALA A 65 11.34 22.29 13.55
C ALA A 65 10.69 20.95 13.99
N ALA A 66 10.97 20.57 15.23
CA ALA A 66 10.64 19.30 15.90
C ALA A 66 9.25 19.27 16.60
N GLY A 67 8.79 18.07 17.00
CA GLY A 67 7.91 17.90 18.19
C GLY A 67 6.83 16.79 18.17
N MET A 68 7.08 15.73 18.97
CA MET A 68 6.21 14.79 19.72
C MET A 68 4.86 14.20 19.19
N GLY A 69 4.81 12.85 19.25
CA GLY A 69 3.72 12.02 19.83
C GLY A 69 2.66 11.48 18.85
N SER A 70 2.55 10.15 18.68
CA SER A 70 1.47 9.53 17.89
C SER A 70 0.90 8.26 18.54
N THR A 71 -0.42 8.29 18.76
CA THR A 71 -1.30 7.15 19.00
C THR A 71 -1.88 6.71 17.65
N ALA A 72 -1.79 5.43 17.30
CA ALA A 72 -2.33 4.88 16.05
C ALA A 72 -3.81 5.26 15.83
N ARG A 73 -4.13 5.82 14.66
CA ARG A 73 -5.51 6.10 14.21
C ARG A 73 -5.88 5.12 13.10
N VAL A 74 -6.84 4.25 13.39
CA VAL A 74 -7.45 3.34 12.40
C VAL A 74 -8.64 4.08 11.76
N GLU A 75 -8.52 4.49 10.51
CA GLU A 75 -9.66 4.95 9.72
C GLU A 75 -10.26 3.74 8.99
N ARG A 76 -11.51 3.38 9.32
CA ARG A 76 -12.28 2.43 8.49
C ARG A 76 -12.65 3.15 7.20
N GLY A 77 -12.38 2.53 6.05
CA GLY A 77 -12.92 3.00 4.78
C GLY A 77 -14.46 3.10 4.84
N PRO A 78 -15.07 4.08 4.16
CA PRO A 78 -16.52 4.24 4.18
C PRO A 78 -17.18 3.00 3.55
N SER A 79 -18.17 2.41 4.25
CA SER A 79 -19.08 1.44 3.64
C SER A 79 -19.75 2.05 2.41
N GLU A 80 -20.21 1.23 1.47
CA GLU A 80 -20.91 1.67 0.25
C GLU A 80 -22.06 2.67 0.54
N ALA A 81 -22.73 2.55 1.70
CA ALA A 81 -23.78 3.46 2.16
C ALA A 81 -23.29 4.84 2.65
N ALA A 82 -22.01 5.00 2.97
CA ALA A 82 -21.42 6.23 3.50
C ALA A 82 -20.82 7.15 2.41
N ARG A 83 -20.74 6.69 1.15
CA ARG A 83 -20.27 7.50 0.00
C ARG A 83 -21.15 8.72 -0.31
N SER A 84 -22.37 8.80 0.21
CA SER A 84 -23.31 9.88 -0.11
C SER A 84 -23.22 11.13 0.78
N ALA A 85 -22.33 11.19 1.78
CA ALA A 85 -22.29 12.32 2.71
C ALA A 85 -20.88 12.67 3.23
N SER A 86 -19.94 12.99 2.34
CA SER A 86 -18.74 13.78 2.68
C SER A 86 -18.20 14.43 1.41
N LYS A 87 -18.84 15.53 1.02
CA LYS A 87 -18.50 16.35 -0.15
C LYS A 87 -17.39 17.34 0.24
N GLU A 88 -16.24 16.83 0.70
CA GLU A 88 -15.02 17.60 0.99
C GLU A 88 -13.82 16.66 1.20
N ALA A 89 -13.63 15.68 0.31
CA ALA A 89 -12.41 14.87 0.30
C ALA A 89 -11.31 15.65 -0.42
N THR A 90 -10.36 16.19 0.33
CA THR A 90 -9.07 16.60 -0.23
C THR A 90 -8.46 15.39 -0.94
N PRO A 91 -7.92 15.53 -2.17
CA PRO A 91 -7.35 14.40 -2.91
C PRO A 91 -6.22 13.80 -2.07
N ALA A 92 -6.45 12.57 -1.58
CA ALA A 92 -5.46 11.87 -0.77
C ALA A 92 -4.29 11.43 -1.65
N ALA A 93 -3.07 11.47 -1.13
CA ALA A 93 -1.87 11.05 -1.86
C ALA A 93 -1.94 9.58 -2.30
N PRO A 94 -1.20 9.18 -3.36
CA PRO A 94 -1.06 7.77 -3.71
C PRO A 94 -0.45 6.96 -2.55
N PRO A 95 -0.75 5.65 -2.44
CA PRO A 95 -0.16 4.82 -1.41
C PRO A 95 1.35 4.74 -1.56
N SER A 96 2.04 4.68 -0.42
CA SER A 96 3.49 4.50 -0.34
C SER A 96 3.91 3.08 -0.69
N LEU A 97 3.02 2.11 -0.49
CA LEU A 97 3.20 0.70 -0.82
C LEU A 97 1.86 0.04 -1.15
N ILE A 98 1.86 -0.83 -2.14
CA ILE A 98 0.77 -1.78 -2.38
C ILE A 98 1.25 -3.17 -1.98
N LEU A 99 0.45 -3.84 -1.14
CA LEU A 99 0.56 -5.27 -0.87
C LEU A 99 -0.54 -5.98 -1.64
N LEU A 100 -0.16 -6.92 -2.50
CA LEU A 100 -1.07 -7.58 -3.43
C LEU A 100 -1.12 -9.08 -3.12
N ASP A 101 -2.27 -9.63 -2.75
CA ASP A 101 -2.42 -11.08 -2.82
C ASP A 101 -2.44 -11.55 -4.28
N LEU A 102 -1.75 -12.64 -4.55
CA LEU A 102 -1.77 -13.32 -5.83
C LEU A 102 -3.11 -14.04 -6.07
N LYS A 103 -3.76 -14.54 -5.01
CA LYS A 103 -5.01 -15.32 -5.09
C LYS A 103 -6.23 -14.44 -4.83
N LEU A 104 -6.38 -13.36 -5.59
CA LEU A 104 -7.56 -12.49 -5.55
C LEU A 104 -8.77 -13.17 -6.20
N GLY A 105 -9.51 -13.94 -5.42
CA GLY A 105 -10.74 -14.61 -5.83
C GLY A 105 -10.57 -15.47 -7.08
N ARG A 106 -11.22 -15.08 -8.17
CA ARG A 106 -11.25 -15.84 -9.44
C ARG A 106 -10.20 -15.40 -10.46
N ARG A 107 -9.45 -14.34 -10.18
CA ARG A 107 -8.48 -13.76 -11.13
C ARG A 107 -7.06 -13.88 -10.60
N ASN A 108 -6.10 -13.88 -11.51
CA ASN A 108 -4.70 -14.04 -11.17
C ASN A 108 -4.09 -12.65 -10.87
N GLY A 109 -3.57 -12.43 -9.67
CA GLY A 109 -2.93 -11.16 -9.29
C GLY A 109 -1.80 -10.71 -10.24
N CYS A 110 -1.16 -11.63 -10.98
CA CYS A 110 -0.20 -11.26 -12.04
C CYS A 110 -0.86 -10.47 -13.17
N ASP A 111 -2.09 -10.79 -13.57
CA ASP A 111 -2.77 -10.09 -14.66
C ASP A 111 -3.18 -8.67 -14.24
N PHE A 112 -3.64 -8.52 -13.00
CA PHE A 112 -3.80 -7.21 -12.38
C PHE A 112 -2.49 -6.43 -12.41
N LEU A 113 -1.40 -7.03 -11.93
CA LEU A 113 -0.10 -6.37 -11.85
C LEU A 113 0.41 -5.92 -13.23
N LYS A 114 0.26 -6.75 -14.28
CA LYS A 114 0.59 -6.36 -15.65
C LYS A 114 -0.21 -5.14 -16.12
N ARG A 115 -1.53 -5.14 -15.89
CA ARG A 115 -2.41 -4.01 -16.26
C ARG A 115 -2.05 -2.75 -15.48
N PHE A 116 -1.80 -2.90 -14.18
CA PHE A 116 -1.37 -1.83 -13.29
C PHE A 116 -0.04 -1.21 -13.74
N ARG A 117 0.94 -2.04 -14.14
CA ARG A 117 2.24 -1.58 -14.65
C ARG A 117 2.19 -0.96 -16.04
N ALA A 118 1.20 -1.30 -16.85
CA ALA A 118 0.98 -0.65 -18.14
C ALA A 118 0.51 0.81 -17.98
N ASP A 119 0.00 1.20 -16.82
CA ASP A 119 -0.43 2.56 -16.53
C ASP A 119 0.71 3.40 -15.91
N ALA A 120 1.21 4.37 -16.67
CA ALA A 120 2.30 5.26 -16.25
C ALA A 120 1.97 6.06 -14.98
N ARG A 121 0.70 6.24 -14.63
CA ARG A 121 0.25 6.94 -13.41
C ARG A 121 0.60 6.17 -12.15
N PHE A 122 0.63 4.84 -12.23
CA PHE A 122 0.86 3.96 -11.08
C PHE A 122 2.20 3.24 -11.14
N ALA A 123 2.90 3.32 -12.28
CA ALA A 123 4.11 2.57 -12.57
C ALA A 123 5.21 2.69 -11.50
N ALA A 124 5.32 3.83 -10.81
CA ALA A 124 6.33 4.06 -9.79
C ALA A 124 5.88 3.75 -8.34
N ILE A 125 4.63 3.34 -8.12
CA ILE A 125 4.17 2.87 -6.80
C ILE A 125 4.76 1.47 -6.57
N PRO A 126 5.47 1.19 -5.47
CA PRO A 126 6.00 -0.13 -5.23
C PRO A 126 4.86 -1.11 -4.95
N VAL A 127 4.91 -2.28 -5.60
CA VAL A 127 3.96 -3.37 -5.38
C VAL A 127 4.73 -4.59 -4.93
N VAL A 128 4.42 -5.07 -3.73
CA VAL A 128 4.95 -6.32 -3.19
C VAL A 128 3.83 -7.34 -3.19
N VAL A 129 4.08 -8.48 -3.83
CA VAL A 129 3.16 -9.61 -3.77
C VAL A 129 3.27 -10.22 -2.37
N PHE A 130 2.15 -10.33 -1.68
CA PHE A 130 2.04 -10.89 -0.33
C PHE A 130 1.05 -12.06 -0.37
N THR A 131 1.54 -13.29 -0.41
CA THR A 131 0.70 -14.45 -0.76
C THR A 131 1.11 -15.72 -0.02
N THR A 132 0.22 -16.73 0.05
CA THR A 132 0.53 -18.04 0.65
C THR A 132 1.32 -18.97 -0.27
N SER A 133 1.45 -18.65 -1.57
CA SER A 133 2.22 -19.45 -2.52
C SER A 133 3.71 -19.25 -2.32
N ASP A 134 4.48 -20.34 -2.25
CA ASP A 134 5.94 -20.36 -2.31
C ASP A 134 6.44 -21.04 -3.60
N ASP A 135 5.54 -21.25 -4.58
CA ASP A 135 5.87 -21.86 -5.87
C ASP A 135 6.83 -20.96 -6.67
N PRO A 136 8.02 -21.46 -7.05
CA PRO A 136 8.96 -20.71 -7.87
C PRO A 136 8.37 -20.23 -9.21
N THR A 137 7.38 -20.94 -9.74
CA THR A 137 6.66 -20.58 -10.97
C THR A 137 5.83 -19.32 -10.77
N ASP A 138 5.13 -19.21 -9.64
CA ASP A 138 4.36 -18.01 -9.29
C ASP A 138 5.28 -16.83 -9.01
N LEU A 139 6.40 -17.07 -8.31
CA LEU A 139 7.42 -16.06 -8.08
C LEU A 139 7.97 -15.50 -9.41
N ALA A 140 8.37 -16.37 -10.33
CA ALA A 140 8.89 -15.96 -11.64
C ALA A 140 7.85 -15.19 -12.47
N ARG A 141 6.57 -15.60 -12.41
CA ARG A 141 5.47 -14.91 -13.10
C ARG A 141 5.20 -13.53 -12.52
N CYS A 142 5.22 -13.37 -11.20
CA CYS A 142 5.05 -12.09 -10.53
C CYS A 142 6.21 -11.12 -10.83
N ASP A 143 7.45 -11.62 -10.80
CA ASP A 143 8.64 -10.85 -11.17
C ASP A 143 8.54 -10.34 -12.62
N ALA A 144 8.24 -11.24 -13.57
CA ALA A 144 8.04 -10.88 -14.97
C ALA A 144 6.84 -9.93 -15.20
N SER A 145 5.91 -9.84 -14.24
CA SER A 145 4.76 -8.95 -14.28
C SER A 145 5.05 -7.57 -13.66
N GLY A 146 6.24 -7.36 -13.09
CA GLY A 146 6.69 -6.08 -12.53
C GLY A 146 6.48 -5.93 -11.03
N ALA A 147 6.51 -7.03 -10.26
CA ALA A 147 6.53 -6.97 -8.81
C ALA A 147 7.86 -6.38 -8.32
N ASN A 148 7.84 -5.57 -7.26
CA ASN A 148 9.05 -5.06 -6.63
C ASN A 148 9.56 -5.99 -5.51
N GLY A 149 8.71 -6.91 -5.07
CA GLY A 149 9.03 -7.92 -4.07
C GLY A 149 7.98 -9.00 -4.04
N TYR A 150 8.36 -10.14 -3.46
CA TYR A 150 7.49 -11.28 -3.25
C TYR A 150 7.72 -11.79 -1.83
N VAL A 151 6.66 -11.87 -1.03
CA VAL A 151 6.71 -12.25 0.37
C VAL A 151 5.68 -13.33 0.62
N VAL A 152 6.14 -14.47 1.13
CA VAL A 152 5.27 -15.57 1.52
C VAL A 152 4.64 -15.24 2.88
N LYS A 153 3.30 -15.29 2.94
CA LYS A 153 2.52 -15.10 4.16
C LYS A 153 2.97 -16.12 5.21
N PRO A 154 3.37 -15.67 6.41
CA PRO A 154 3.79 -16.59 7.45
C PRO A 154 2.61 -17.41 7.99
N GLY A 155 2.90 -18.63 8.42
CA GLY A 155 1.87 -19.56 8.90
C GLY A 155 1.34 -19.28 10.31
N THR A 156 1.92 -18.32 11.03
CA THR A 156 1.48 -17.96 12.40
C THR A 156 1.35 -16.45 12.57
N PHE A 157 0.48 -16.03 13.50
CA PHE A 157 0.26 -14.62 13.78
C PHE A 157 1.51 -13.90 14.33
N GLU A 158 2.29 -14.55 15.18
CA GLU A 158 3.53 -13.94 15.72
C GLU A 158 4.55 -13.68 14.61
N GLN A 159 4.69 -14.62 13.66
CA GLN A 159 5.51 -14.41 12.47
C GLN A 159 4.93 -13.35 11.54
N LEU A 160 3.60 -13.22 11.44
CA LEU A 160 2.94 -12.15 10.70
C LEU A 160 3.29 -10.78 11.28
N VAL A 161 3.28 -10.62 12.60
CA VAL A 161 3.71 -9.37 13.27
C VAL A 161 5.15 -9.01 12.87
N GLN A 162 6.07 -9.99 12.89
CA GLN A 162 7.46 -9.75 12.47
C GLN A 162 7.55 -9.36 10.99
N CYS A 163 6.90 -10.13 10.11
CA CYS A 163 6.88 -9.91 8.67
C CYS A 163 6.32 -8.52 8.30
N VAL A 164 5.20 -8.12 8.90
CA VAL A 164 4.60 -6.80 8.68
C VAL A 164 5.52 -5.68 9.18
N GLY A 165 6.18 -5.90 10.33
CA GLY A 165 7.20 -4.98 10.84
C GLY A 165 8.38 -4.83 9.90
N ASP A 166 8.88 -5.93 9.32
CA ASP A 166 9.96 -5.92 8.33
C ASP A 166 9.57 -5.19 7.04
N ILE A 167 8.35 -5.46 6.54
CA ILE A 167 7.78 -4.77 5.37
C ILE A 167 7.73 -3.26 5.64
N GLY A 168 7.17 -2.84 6.78
CA GLY A 168 7.08 -1.43 7.14
C GLY A 168 8.46 -0.77 7.26
N ARG A 169 9.39 -1.38 7.99
CA ARG A 169 10.75 -0.86 8.17
C ARG A 169 11.48 -0.66 6.84
N TYR A 170 11.31 -1.58 5.90
CA TYR A 170 11.99 -1.47 4.60
C TYR A 170 11.25 -0.51 3.67
N TRP A 171 9.99 -0.79 3.36
CA TRP A 171 9.26 -0.09 2.29
C TRP A 171 8.73 1.28 2.69
N ILE A 172 8.46 1.51 3.98
CA ILE A 172 7.90 2.77 4.47
C ILE A 172 8.98 3.68 5.05
N ASP A 173 9.84 3.15 5.92
CA ASP A 173 10.83 3.99 6.63
C ASP A 173 12.15 4.18 5.87
N ARG A 174 12.55 3.25 4.98
CA ARG A 174 13.87 3.28 4.32
C ARG A 174 13.81 3.48 2.80
N ASN A 175 12.80 2.95 2.14
CA ASN A 175 12.71 2.99 0.69
C ASN A 175 12.32 4.40 0.21
N LEU A 176 13.14 4.97 -0.67
CA LEU A 176 12.84 6.25 -1.31
C LEU A 176 12.13 5.99 -2.64
N THR A 177 10.93 6.55 -2.79
CA THR A 177 10.18 6.49 -4.05
C THR A 177 10.18 7.87 -4.72
N PRO A 178 10.06 7.95 -6.05
CA PRO A 178 10.05 9.24 -6.76
C PRO A 178 8.77 10.05 -6.53
N TYR A 179 7.75 9.47 -5.88
CA TYR A 179 6.62 10.23 -5.34
C TYR A 179 6.98 10.71 -3.94
N PRO A 180 6.69 11.98 -3.59
CA PRO A 180 6.92 12.47 -2.24
C PRO A 180 6.05 11.69 -1.26
N ILE A 181 6.61 10.62 -0.69
CA ILE A 181 6.24 10.11 0.63
C ILE A 181 6.43 11.33 1.53
N GLY A 182 5.36 11.72 2.26
CA GLY A 182 5.29 12.98 3.00
C GLY A 182 6.64 13.42 3.48
N VAL A 183 7.11 14.55 2.95
CA VAL A 183 8.43 15.11 3.21
C VAL A 183 8.62 15.08 4.72
N ARG A 184 9.43 14.12 5.19
CA ARG A 184 9.86 14.08 6.59
C ARG A 184 10.90 15.19 6.68
N CYS A 185 10.48 16.33 7.23
CA CYS A 185 11.37 17.39 7.66
C CYS A 185 12.23 16.89 8.83
#